data_AF-A0A5J4ZWM6-F1
#
_entry.id   AF-A0A5J4ZWM6-F1
#
_cell.length_a   1.000
_cell.length_b   1.000
_cell.length_c   1.000
_cell.angle_alpha   90.00
_cell.angle_beta   90.00
_cell.angle_gamma   90.00
#
_symmetry.space_group_name_H-M   'P 1'
#
loop_
_entity.id
_entity.type
_entity.pdbx_description
1 polymer ?
#
loop_
_entity_poly.entity_id
_entity_poly.type
_entity_poly.pdbx_seq_one_letter_code
_entity_poly.pdbx_strand_id
1 'polypeptide(L)'
;MAMQECTAWFAASADTRYSVVVPIIGVQGFRWAIDHDKWQGRVDSIKPVFEEARIDLGKSAIDKEVVDKVWDRIAPGLASQFDSPYTIPIIVPRPLLILNGKEDPRCPLPGLEVPVSRAYKAYEEAHCLDNFKLIAQPGIGHQMTPLMVKEASDWIDRFLK
;
A
#
# COMPACT_ATOMS: atom_id res chain seq x y z
N MET A 1 -2.95 10.45 -11.34
CA MET A 1 -1.91 9.40 -11.34
C MET A 1 -1.66 8.76 -9.96
N ALA A 2 -2.50 8.95 -8.91
CA ALA A 2 -2.23 8.36 -7.59
C ALA A 2 -2.50 6.84 -7.46
N MET A 3 -3.28 6.24 -8.37
CA MET A 3 -3.60 4.81 -8.31
C MET A 3 -2.53 3.92 -8.96
N GLN A 4 -1.54 4.51 -9.65
CA GLN A 4 -0.51 3.77 -10.39
C GLN A 4 0.47 3.08 -9.43
N GLU A 5 0.71 3.64 -8.24
CA GLU A 5 1.67 3.15 -7.24
C GLU A 5 1.18 1.87 -6.52
N CYS A 6 -0.13 1.73 -6.27
CA CYS A 6 -0.68 0.57 -5.56
C CYS A 6 -0.80 -0.70 -6.45
N THR A 7 -0.59 -0.57 -7.77
CA THR A 7 -0.92 -1.60 -8.76
C THR A 7 -0.20 -2.92 -8.51
N ALA A 8 1.05 -2.89 -8.04
CA ALA A 8 1.88 -4.09 -7.92
C ALA A 8 1.31 -5.11 -6.91
N TRP A 9 0.96 -4.69 -5.69
CA TRP A 9 0.34 -5.64 -4.74
C TRP A 9 -1.05 -6.05 -5.23
N PHE A 10 -1.83 -5.11 -5.82
CA PHE A 10 -3.23 -5.39 -6.13
C PHE A 10 -3.30 -6.45 -7.22
N ALA A 11 -2.51 -6.28 -8.26
CA ALA A 11 -2.35 -7.25 -9.32
C ALA A 11 -1.90 -8.62 -8.77
N ALA A 12 -0.92 -8.64 -7.86
CA ALA A 12 -0.49 -9.90 -7.25
C ALA A 12 -1.58 -10.55 -6.38
N SER A 13 -2.34 -9.77 -5.62
CA SER A 13 -3.44 -10.30 -4.78
C SER A 13 -4.58 -10.89 -5.61
N ALA A 14 -4.82 -10.35 -6.82
CA ALA A 14 -5.90 -10.76 -7.71
C ALA A 14 -5.49 -11.88 -8.69
N ASP A 15 -4.20 -11.99 -9.01
CA ASP A 15 -3.70 -12.90 -10.04
C ASP A 15 -2.45 -13.63 -9.56
N THR A 16 -2.54 -14.96 -9.53
CA THR A 16 -1.46 -15.84 -9.07
C THR A 16 -0.34 -16.03 -10.09
N ARG A 17 -0.48 -15.51 -11.32
CA ARG A 17 0.56 -15.57 -12.36
C ARG A 17 1.74 -14.65 -12.11
N TYR A 18 1.59 -13.62 -11.26
CA TYR A 18 2.72 -12.80 -10.82
C TYR A 18 3.62 -13.60 -9.88
N SER A 19 4.82 -13.97 -10.33
CA SER A 19 5.75 -14.83 -9.59
C SER A 19 6.55 -14.12 -8.49
N VAL A 20 6.89 -12.84 -8.70
CA VAL A 20 7.66 -12.01 -7.75
C VAL A 20 7.03 -10.63 -7.71
N VAL A 21 6.92 -10.04 -6.52
CA VAL A 21 6.17 -8.80 -6.28
C VAL A 21 7.03 -7.80 -5.50
N VAL A 22 7.18 -6.58 -6.02
CA VAL A 22 7.98 -5.52 -5.36
C VAL A 22 7.26 -4.16 -5.41
N PRO A 23 6.24 -3.89 -4.58
CA PRO A 23 5.67 -2.56 -4.49
C PRO A 23 6.66 -1.59 -3.83
N ILE A 24 6.90 -0.45 -4.49
CA ILE A 24 7.74 0.65 -3.98
C ILE A 24 6.84 1.84 -3.73
N ILE A 25 6.87 2.40 -2.51
CA ILE A 25 6.09 3.57 -2.07
C ILE A 25 4.59 3.49 -2.41
N GLY A 26 4.06 2.27 -2.53
CA GLY A 26 2.69 2.01 -3.01
C GLY A 26 1.79 1.28 -2.02
N VAL A 27 2.34 0.84 -0.88
CA VAL A 27 1.61 0.03 0.10
C VAL A 27 0.96 0.92 1.17
N GLN A 28 -0.37 0.84 1.33
CA GLN A 28 -1.16 1.63 2.27
C GLN A 28 -2.23 0.81 3.04
N GLY A 29 -2.47 1.14 4.31
CA GLY A 29 -3.69 0.76 5.01
C GLY A 29 -4.74 1.87 4.87
N PHE A 30 -5.68 1.74 3.93
CA PHE A 30 -6.66 2.79 3.62
C PHE A 30 -7.61 3.05 4.79
N ARG A 31 -8.20 2.00 5.36
CA ARG A 31 -9.08 2.12 6.55
C ARG A 31 -8.31 2.71 7.71
N TRP A 32 -7.11 2.20 7.97
CA TRP A 32 -6.24 2.69 9.03
C TRP A 32 -5.97 4.19 8.86
N ALA A 33 -5.65 4.65 7.64
CA ALA A 33 -5.36 6.04 7.37
C ALA A 33 -6.58 6.94 7.62
N ILE A 34 -7.79 6.50 7.25
CA ILE A 34 -9.05 7.20 7.58
C ILE A 34 -9.22 7.29 9.10
N ASP A 35 -9.13 6.17 9.80
CA ASP A 35 -9.43 6.08 11.23
C ASP A 35 -8.48 6.96 12.07
N HIS A 36 -7.21 7.07 11.65
CA HIS A 36 -6.15 7.78 12.39
C HIS A 36 -5.82 9.18 11.86
N ASP A 37 -6.65 9.74 10.96
CA ASP A 37 -6.40 11.07 10.37
C ASP A 37 -5.03 11.17 9.68
N LYS A 38 -4.63 10.12 8.95
CA LYS A 38 -3.38 10.01 8.18
C LYS A 38 -3.60 9.85 6.67
N TRP A 39 -4.75 10.31 6.17
CA TRP A 39 -5.16 10.20 4.78
C TRP A 39 -4.72 11.38 3.91
N GLN A 40 -4.29 12.49 4.51
CA GLN A 40 -4.06 13.78 3.85
C GLN A 40 -2.99 13.69 2.76
N GLY A 41 -1.86 13.04 3.02
CA GLY A 41 -0.79 12.88 2.03
C GLY A 41 -1.26 12.18 0.75
N ARG A 42 -2.15 11.17 0.88
CA ARG A 42 -2.74 10.48 -0.27
C ARG A 42 -3.81 11.35 -0.93
N VAL A 43 -4.68 11.98 -0.16
CA VAL A 43 -5.71 12.91 -0.69
C VAL A 43 -5.07 14.04 -1.50
N ASP A 44 -4.04 14.68 -0.98
CA ASP A 44 -3.37 15.81 -1.62
C ASP A 44 -2.74 15.44 -2.97
N SER A 45 -2.41 14.15 -3.19
CA SER A 45 -1.87 13.66 -4.48
C SER A 45 -2.90 13.64 -5.62
N ILE A 46 -4.20 13.65 -5.30
CA ILE A 46 -5.33 13.70 -6.25
C ILE A 46 -6.45 14.60 -5.71
N LYS A 47 -6.07 15.69 -5.05
CA LYS A 47 -6.95 16.61 -4.33
C LYS A 47 -8.19 17.06 -5.10
N PRO A 48 -8.13 17.34 -6.43
CA PRO A 48 -9.31 17.79 -7.17
C PRO A 48 -10.52 16.85 -7.04
N VAL A 49 -10.31 15.53 -7.00
CA VAL A 49 -11.43 14.57 -6.86
C VAL A 49 -12.11 14.69 -5.50
N PHE A 50 -11.34 14.98 -4.45
CA PHE A 50 -11.86 15.16 -3.09
C PHE A 50 -12.53 16.51 -2.90
N GLU A 51 -12.03 17.57 -3.56
CA GLU A 51 -12.68 18.88 -3.53
C GLU A 51 -14.04 18.86 -4.23
N GLU A 52 -14.14 18.22 -5.39
CA GLU A 52 -15.44 18.04 -6.07
C GLU A 52 -16.41 17.21 -5.21
N ALA A 53 -15.95 16.08 -4.67
CA ALA A 53 -16.79 15.26 -3.78
C ALA A 53 -17.23 16.03 -2.52
N ARG A 54 -16.38 16.88 -1.96
CA ARG A 54 -16.73 17.76 -0.84
C ARG A 54 -17.87 18.71 -1.22
N ILE A 55 -17.81 19.33 -2.40
CA ILE A 55 -18.85 20.23 -2.91
C ILE A 55 -20.17 19.48 -3.12
N ASP A 56 -20.12 18.33 -3.79
CA ASP A 56 -21.29 17.48 -4.06
C ASP A 56 -21.98 17.01 -2.78
N LEU A 57 -21.21 16.76 -1.72
CA LEU A 57 -21.72 16.39 -0.40
C LEU A 57 -22.16 17.59 0.46
N GLY A 58 -22.04 18.82 -0.05
CA GLY A 58 -22.43 20.03 0.68
C GLY A 58 -21.56 20.36 1.89
N LYS A 59 -20.30 19.90 1.92
CA LYS A 59 -19.39 20.04 3.06
C LYS A 59 -18.47 21.25 2.94
N SER A 60 -18.09 21.85 4.06
CA SER A 60 -17.17 22.99 4.11
C SER A 60 -15.69 22.60 4.01
N ALA A 61 -15.34 21.36 4.34
CA ALA A 61 -13.97 20.84 4.30
C ALA A 61 -13.95 19.36 3.88
N ILE A 62 -12.81 18.89 3.37
CA ILE A 62 -12.57 17.45 3.17
C ILE A 62 -12.42 16.81 4.55
N ASP A 63 -13.31 15.89 4.89
CA ASP A 63 -13.30 15.13 6.14
C ASP A 63 -13.29 13.61 5.88
N LYS A 64 -13.28 12.81 6.94
CA LYS A 64 -13.23 11.34 6.85
C LYS A 64 -14.35 10.76 5.99
N GLU A 65 -15.55 11.33 6.02
CA GLU A 65 -16.67 10.85 5.22
C GLU A 65 -16.49 11.20 3.74
N VAL A 66 -16.00 12.40 3.39
CA VAL A 66 -15.61 12.69 1.99
C VAL A 66 -14.59 11.67 1.51
N VAL A 67 -13.58 11.40 2.35
CA VAL A 67 -12.50 10.48 2.01
C VAL A 67 -13.02 9.06 1.79
N ASP A 68 -13.85 8.56 2.71
CA ASP A 68 -14.48 7.23 2.63
C ASP A 68 -15.36 7.10 1.37
N LYS A 69 -16.19 8.12 1.09
CA LYS A 69 -17.05 8.15 -0.11
C LYS A 69 -16.26 8.15 -1.41
N VAL A 70 -15.18 8.92 -1.49
CA VAL A 70 -14.33 8.95 -2.68
C VAL A 70 -13.64 7.60 -2.90
N TRP A 71 -13.10 6.99 -1.83
CA TRP A 71 -12.47 5.67 -1.96
C TRP A 71 -13.46 4.59 -2.37
N ASP A 72 -14.65 4.55 -1.77
CA ASP A 72 -15.71 3.62 -2.17
C ASP A 72 -16.15 3.86 -3.63
N ARG A 73 -16.20 5.12 -4.07
CA ARG A 73 -16.56 5.46 -5.45
C ARG A 73 -15.48 5.09 -6.48
N ILE A 74 -14.19 5.20 -6.12
CA ILE A 74 -13.05 4.86 -6.98
C ILE A 74 -12.94 3.33 -7.10
N ALA A 75 -12.95 2.63 -5.96
CA ALA A 75 -12.83 1.19 -5.90
C ALA A 75 -13.61 0.68 -4.68
N PRO A 76 -14.86 0.19 -4.88
CA PRO A 76 -15.67 -0.35 -3.80
C PRO A 76 -14.90 -1.44 -3.03
N GLY A 77 -14.84 -1.28 -1.71
CA GLY A 77 -14.09 -2.19 -0.83
C GLY A 77 -12.60 -1.89 -0.64
N LEU A 78 -12.07 -0.80 -1.22
CA LEU A 78 -10.67 -0.39 -1.08
C LEU A 78 -10.22 -0.20 0.38
N ALA A 79 -11.07 0.41 1.20
CA ALA A 79 -10.86 0.60 2.64
C ALA A 79 -11.60 -0.48 3.48
N SER A 80 -11.78 -1.67 2.92
CA SER A 80 -12.33 -2.84 3.62
C SER A 80 -11.70 -4.13 3.10
N GLN A 81 -12.44 -4.97 2.37
CA GLN A 81 -12.02 -6.31 1.94
C GLN A 81 -10.80 -6.34 1.01
N PHE A 82 -10.55 -5.25 0.28
CA PHE A 82 -9.38 -5.13 -0.59
C PHE A 82 -8.21 -4.38 0.06
N ASP A 83 -8.36 -3.90 1.28
CA ASP A 83 -7.29 -3.19 1.98
C ASP A 83 -6.10 -4.12 2.28
N SER A 84 -4.93 -3.54 2.50
CA SER A 84 -3.67 -4.27 2.68
C SER A 84 -3.69 -5.33 3.81
N PRO A 85 -4.41 -5.18 4.94
CA PRO A 85 -4.48 -6.23 5.96
C PRO A 85 -5.08 -7.56 5.50
N TYR A 86 -5.79 -7.54 4.36
CA TYR A 86 -6.45 -8.71 3.79
C TYR A 86 -5.75 -9.18 2.51
N THR A 87 -5.22 -8.25 1.70
CA THR A 87 -4.65 -8.58 0.39
C THR A 87 -3.14 -8.86 0.41
N ILE A 88 -2.38 -8.33 1.38
CA ILE A 88 -0.94 -8.62 1.51
C ILE A 88 -0.68 -10.07 1.96
N PRO A 89 -1.35 -10.61 2.99
CA PRO A 89 -1.05 -11.95 3.48
C PRO A 89 -1.35 -13.05 2.46
N ILE A 90 -2.33 -12.85 1.57
CA ILE A 90 -2.72 -13.85 0.55
C ILE A 90 -1.74 -13.93 -0.63
N ILE A 91 -0.69 -13.11 -0.66
CA ILE A 91 0.37 -13.20 -1.67
C ILE A 91 1.27 -14.44 -1.44
N VAL A 92 1.34 -14.92 -0.19
CA VAL A 92 2.05 -16.16 0.18
C VAL A 92 1.69 -17.32 -0.77
N PRO A 93 2.67 -18.17 -1.16
CA PRO A 93 4.08 -18.18 -0.78
C PRO A 93 4.97 -17.33 -1.70
N ARG A 94 4.39 -16.52 -2.59
CA ARG A 94 5.15 -15.85 -3.66
C ARG A 94 6.05 -14.74 -3.09
N PRO A 95 7.31 -14.62 -3.54
CA PRO A 95 8.22 -13.59 -3.07
C PRO A 95 7.66 -12.17 -3.14
N LEU A 96 7.58 -11.51 -1.98
CA LEU A 96 7.07 -10.16 -1.80
C LEU A 96 8.06 -9.28 -1.02
N LEU A 97 8.53 -8.21 -1.67
CA LEU A 97 9.34 -7.18 -1.05
C LEU A 97 8.60 -5.84 -1.04
N ILE A 98 8.28 -5.32 0.13
CA ILE A 98 7.70 -3.98 0.27
C ILE A 98 8.83 -2.98 0.52
N LEU A 99 8.92 -1.93 -0.30
CA LEU A 99 9.89 -0.85 -0.16
C LEU A 99 9.17 0.46 0.12
N ASN A 100 9.60 1.19 1.15
CA ASN A 100 8.93 2.44 1.55
C ASN A 100 9.89 3.47 2.14
N GLY A 101 9.53 4.75 2.06
CA GLY A 101 10.16 5.78 2.88
C GLY A 101 9.65 5.68 4.32
N LYS A 102 10.52 5.82 5.33
CA LYS A 102 10.07 5.75 6.73
C LYS A 102 9.18 6.93 7.12
N GLU A 103 9.39 8.08 6.47
CA GLU A 103 8.67 9.33 6.70
C GLU A 103 7.66 9.62 5.58
N ASP A 104 7.30 8.61 4.75
CA ASP A 104 6.34 8.76 3.65
C ASP A 104 4.93 9.11 4.18
N PRO A 105 4.39 10.31 3.89
CA PRO A 105 3.07 10.72 4.36
C PRO A 105 1.91 10.11 3.55
N ARG A 106 2.17 9.53 2.38
CA ARG A 106 1.16 8.86 1.53
C ARG A 106 1.04 7.37 1.87
N CYS A 107 2.13 6.76 2.31
CA CYS A 107 2.23 5.36 2.72
C CYS A 107 2.77 5.27 4.15
N PRO A 108 2.04 5.73 5.17
CA PRO A 108 2.54 5.79 6.54
C PRO A 108 2.81 4.39 7.09
N LEU A 109 4.03 4.15 7.57
CA LEU A 109 4.43 2.86 8.14
C LEU A 109 3.54 2.33 9.27
N PRO A 110 3.01 3.17 10.19
CA PRO A 110 2.12 2.64 11.22
C PRO A 110 0.85 1.98 10.66
N GLY A 111 0.39 2.41 9.48
CA GLY A 111 -0.70 1.74 8.75
C GLY A 111 -0.32 0.40 8.14
N LEU A 112 0.96 0.03 8.16
CA LEU A 112 1.48 -1.23 7.64
C LEU A 112 1.79 -2.26 8.73
N GLU A 113 1.71 -1.91 10.01
CA GLU A 113 2.02 -2.84 11.11
C GLU A 113 1.17 -4.11 11.07
N VAL A 114 -0.15 -3.94 10.92
CA VAL A 114 -1.11 -5.05 10.83
C VAL A 114 -0.90 -5.92 9.59
N PRO A 115 -0.88 -5.38 8.34
CA PRO A 115 -0.66 -6.22 7.16
C PRO A 115 0.69 -6.93 7.17
N VAL A 116 1.75 -6.26 7.64
CA VAL A 116 3.10 -6.85 7.73
C VAL A 116 3.16 -7.96 8.75
N SER A 117 2.56 -7.77 9.93
CA SER A 117 2.46 -8.82 10.95
C SER A 117 1.70 -10.05 10.45
N ARG A 118 0.57 -9.85 9.78
CA ARG A 118 -0.22 -10.95 9.18
C ARG A 118 0.55 -11.65 8.06
N ALA A 119 1.29 -10.91 7.25
CA ALA A 119 2.12 -11.47 6.21
C ALA A 119 3.23 -12.35 6.81
N TYR A 120 4.00 -11.84 7.78
CA TYR A 120 5.03 -12.65 8.44
C TYR A 120 4.47 -13.96 9.00
N LYS A 121 3.31 -13.91 9.66
CA LYS A 121 2.63 -15.11 10.15
C LYS A 121 2.28 -16.09 9.01
N ALA A 122 1.68 -15.61 7.93
CA ALA A 122 1.29 -16.46 6.80
C ALA A 122 2.50 -17.12 6.13
N TYR A 123 3.60 -16.38 5.96
CA TYR A 123 4.83 -16.90 5.36
C TYR A 123 5.58 -17.87 6.29
N GLU A 124 5.52 -17.65 7.61
CA GLU A 124 6.02 -18.59 8.62
C GLU A 124 5.24 -19.92 8.58
N GLU A 125 3.91 -19.87 8.56
CA GLU A 125 3.03 -21.05 8.44
C GLU A 125 3.26 -21.82 7.12
N ALA A 126 3.62 -21.11 6.05
CA ALA A 126 3.97 -21.69 4.76
C ALA A 126 5.45 -22.12 4.64
N HIS A 127 6.23 -22.04 5.73
CA HIS A 127 7.66 -22.38 5.76
C HIS A 127 8.51 -21.66 4.70
N CYS A 128 8.16 -20.42 4.38
CA CYS A 128 8.82 -19.61 3.36
C CYS A 128 9.10 -18.18 3.82
N LEU A 129 9.48 -18.00 5.10
CA LEU A 129 9.70 -16.68 5.71
C LEU A 129 10.66 -15.78 4.91
N ASP A 130 11.65 -16.38 4.24
CA ASP A 130 12.61 -15.68 3.37
C ASP A 130 11.97 -15.03 2.12
N ASN A 131 10.73 -15.39 1.79
CA ASN A 131 9.98 -14.85 0.66
C ASN A 131 9.19 -13.57 1.03
N PHE A 132 9.26 -13.07 2.27
CA PHE A 132 8.64 -11.80 2.63
C PHE A 132 9.61 -10.86 3.34
N LYS A 133 9.66 -9.60 2.89
CA LYS A 133 10.47 -8.55 3.53
C LYS A 133 9.81 -7.18 3.38
N LEU A 134 9.90 -6.36 4.42
CA LEU A 134 9.63 -4.92 4.36
C LEU A 134 10.94 -4.17 4.63
N ILE A 135 11.26 -3.19 3.79
CA ILE A 135 12.36 -2.25 4.02
C ILE A 135 11.81 -0.84 4.03
N ALA A 136 12.06 -0.13 5.14
CA ALA A 136 11.75 1.27 5.29
C ALA A 136 13.02 2.10 5.38
N GLN A 137 13.25 3.01 4.43
CA GLN A 137 14.45 3.83 4.39
C GLN A 137 14.32 5.07 5.30
N PRO A 138 15.20 5.25 6.31
CA PRO A 138 15.16 6.41 7.20
C PRO A 138 15.49 7.72 6.47
N GLY A 139 14.82 8.80 6.87
CA GLY A 139 15.01 10.15 6.31
C GLY A 139 14.40 10.35 4.92
N ILE A 140 13.53 9.45 4.46
CA ILE A 140 12.93 9.46 3.13
C ILE A 140 11.40 9.54 3.25
N GLY A 141 10.85 10.56 2.62
CA GLY A 141 9.40 10.73 2.44
C GLY A 141 8.87 9.91 1.25
N HIS A 142 7.90 10.47 0.53
CA HIS A 142 7.33 9.83 -0.66
C HIS A 142 8.22 10.01 -1.89
N GLN A 143 9.33 9.27 -1.94
CA GLN A 143 10.30 9.36 -3.02
C GLN A 143 10.96 8.00 -3.29
N MET A 144 11.05 7.63 -4.56
CA MET A 144 11.84 6.47 -4.99
C MET A 144 13.34 6.81 -4.96
N THR A 145 14.14 5.94 -4.34
CA THR A 145 15.59 6.15 -4.19
C THR A 145 16.40 5.12 -4.99
N PRO A 146 17.67 5.41 -5.32
CA PRO A 146 18.56 4.42 -5.94
C PRO A 146 18.72 3.15 -5.09
N LEU A 147 18.69 3.27 -3.76
CA LEU A 147 18.75 2.13 -2.85
C LEU A 147 17.51 1.24 -2.99
N MET A 148 16.31 1.81 -3.07
CA MET A 148 15.08 1.04 -3.29
C MET A 148 15.13 0.31 -4.64
N VAL A 149 15.61 0.98 -5.69
CA VAL A 149 15.78 0.34 -7.01
C VAL A 149 16.75 -0.84 -6.92
N LYS A 150 17.86 -0.68 -6.22
CA LYS A 150 18.83 -1.76 -6.00
C LYS A 150 18.22 -2.94 -5.26
N GLU A 151 17.55 -2.70 -4.11
CA GLU A 151 16.91 -3.78 -3.34
C GLU A 151 15.82 -4.49 -4.15
N ALA A 152 15.07 -3.76 -4.99
CA ALA A 152 14.09 -4.34 -5.88
C ALA A 152 14.74 -5.24 -6.94
N SER A 153 15.81 -4.78 -7.59
CA SER A 153 16.56 -5.57 -8.57
C SER A 153 17.15 -6.84 -7.93
N ASP A 154 17.84 -6.70 -6.81
CA ASP A 154 18.45 -7.83 -6.09
C ASP A 154 17.39 -8.88 -5.68
N TRP A 155 16.20 -8.44 -5.29
CA TRP A 155 15.09 -9.32 -4.94
C TRP A 155 14.54 -10.06 -6.15
N ILE A 156 14.37 -9.35 -7.28
CA ILE A 156 13.94 -9.96 -8.53
C ILE A 156 14.99 -10.98 -9.00
N ASP A 157 16.27 -10.62 -9.04
CA ASP A 157 17.36 -11.52 -9.45
C ASP A 157 17.43 -12.79 -8.57
N ARG A 158 17.11 -12.68 -7.28
CA ARG A 158 17.09 -13.82 -6.36
C ARG A 158 15.97 -14.82 -6.68
N PHE A 159 14.79 -14.32 -7.05
CA PHE A 159 13.56 -15.12 -7.08
C PHE A 159 12.99 -15.38 -8.47
N LEU A 160 13.30 -14.52 -9.43
CA LEU A 160 12.91 -14.66 -10.83
C LEU A 160 14.03 -15.39 -11.57
N LYS A 161 13.74 -16.61 -12.02
CA LYS A 161 14.65 -17.45 -12.82
C LYS A 161 14.22 -17.49 -14.27
#